data_AF-A0A3P5YHB1-F1
#
_entry.id   AF-A0A3P5YHB1-F1
#
_cell.length_a   1.000
_cell.length_b   1.000
_cell.length_c   1.000
_cell.angle_alpha   90.00
_cell.angle_beta   90.00
_cell.angle_gamma   90.00
#
_symmetry.space_group_name_H-M   'P 1'
#
loop_
_entity.id
_entity.type
_entity.pdbx_description
1 polymer ?
#
loop_
_entity_poly.entity_id
_entity_poly.type
_entity_poly.pdbx_seq_one_letter_code
_entity_poly.pdbx_strand_id
1 'polypeptide(L)' 'MAHYNMLANVMYNTSITSWHFRVKILRIHSFRSYVSGCGSNWSYILVDEAGTKMEMTVYSGSAYRFRDLENQER' A
#
# COMPACT_ATOMS: atom_id res chain seq x y z
N MET A 1 -10.74 14.25 -4.19
CA MET A 1 -10.50 12.82 -4.51
C MET A 1 -10.22 12.74 -5.99
N ALA A 2 -9.01 12.35 -6.36
CA ALA A 2 -8.64 12.20 -7.77
C ALA A 2 -8.83 10.73 -8.18
N HIS A 3 -9.49 10.52 -9.31
CA HIS A 3 -9.73 9.19 -9.86
C HIS A 3 -8.70 8.91 -10.95
N TYR A 4 -7.86 7.90 -10.71
CA TYR A 4 -6.93 7.38 -11.70
C TYR A 4 -7.20 5.89 -11.87
N ASN A 5 -7.34 5.47 -13.12
CA ASN A 5 -7.58 4.07 -13.43
C ASN A 5 -6.29 3.23 -13.38
N MET A 6 -5.12 3.87 -13.47
CA MET A 6 -3.81 3.22 -13.51
C MET A 6 -2.83 3.93 -12.57
N LEU A 7 -1.97 3.15 -11.92
CA LEU A 7 -0.95 3.68 -11.00
C LEU A 7 0.08 4.53 -11.74
N ALA A 8 0.41 4.18 -12.98
CA ALA A 8 1.37 4.92 -13.80
C ALA A 8 0.96 6.37 -14.11
N ASN A 9 -0.34 6.68 -14.04
CA ASN A 9 -0.86 8.01 -14.33
C ASN A 9 -0.85 8.94 -13.10
N VAL A 10 -0.47 8.40 -11.94
CA VAL A 10 -0.43 9.15 -10.70
C VAL A 10 0.72 10.12 -10.75
N MET A 11 0.39 11.40 -10.77
CA MET A 11 1.35 12.48 -10.64
C MET A 11 1.30 13.02 -9.22
N TYR A 12 2.47 13.32 -8.66
CA TYR A 12 2.55 13.98 -7.37
C TYR A 12 1.94 15.38 -7.49
N ASN A 13 0.88 15.62 -6.72
CA ASN A 13 0.20 16.90 -6.64
C ASN A 13 -0.20 17.17 -5.20
N THR A 14 0.35 18.25 -4.63
CA THR A 14 0.13 18.65 -3.23
C THR A 14 -1.31 19.04 -2.91
N SER A 15 -2.12 19.36 -3.93
CA SER A 15 -3.55 19.67 -3.77
C SER A 15 -4.43 18.41 -3.68
N ILE A 16 -3.88 17.24 -4.00
CA ILE A 16 -4.61 15.96 -3.91
C ILE A 16 -4.34 15.35 -2.54
N THR A 17 -5.40 15.18 -1.76
CA THR A 17 -5.35 14.58 -0.42
C THR A 17 -5.72 13.10 -0.39
N SER A 18 -6.32 12.60 -1.48
CA SER A 18 -6.74 11.20 -1.58
C SER A 18 -6.80 10.70 -3.01
N TRP A 19 -6.39 9.45 -3.18
CA TRP A 19 -6.47 8.66 -4.40
C TRP A 19 -7.25 7.38 -4.14
N HIS A 20 -7.87 6.84 -5.19
CA HIS A 20 -8.53 5.55 -5.15
C HIS A 20 -8.07 4.73 -6.35
N PHE A 21 -7.56 3.53 -6.08
CA PHE A 21 -7.09 2.60 -7.09
C PHE A 21 -7.74 1.24 -6.91
N ARG A 22 -7.91 0.53 -8.03
CA ARG A 22 -8.20 -0.90 -8.04
C ARG A 22 -6.90 -1.65 -8.27
N VAL A 23 -6.47 -2.43 -7.29
CA VAL A 23 -5.20 -3.16 -7.29
C VAL A 23 -5.39 -4.54 -6.66
N LYS A 24 -4.46 -5.45 -6.94
CA LYS A 24 -4.32 -6.73 -6.23
C LYS A 24 -3.10 -6.69 -5.33
N ILE A 25 -3.15 -7.44 -4.23
CA ILE A 25 -1.99 -7.61 -3.35
C ILE A 25 -1.12 -8.73 -3.94
N LEU A 26 0.07 -8.38 -4.42
CA LEU A 26 1.02 -9.34 -5.00
C LEU A 26 1.86 -10.03 -3.93
N ARG A 27 2.30 -9.28 -2.92
CA ARG A 27 3.17 -9.80 -1.86
C ARG A 27 3.06 -8.91 -0.62
N ILE A 28 3.23 -9.52 0.55
CA ILE A 28 3.27 -8.83 1.82
C ILE A 28 4.60 -9.16 2.51
N HIS A 29 5.25 -8.13 3.03
CA HIS A 29 6.50 -8.22 3.76
C HIS A 29 6.32 -7.63 5.15
N SER A 30 6.61 -8.43 6.18
CA SER A 30 6.83 -7.87 7.51
C SER A 30 8.27 -7.36 7.59
N PHE A 31 8.46 -6.16 8.14
CA PHE A 31 9.79 -5.70 8.50
C PHE A 31 9.76 -5.00 9.85
N ARG A 32 10.79 -5.23 10.64
CA ARG A 32 10.94 -4.58 11.95
C ARG A 32 11.99 -3.48 11.82
N SER A 33 11.59 -2.23 12.01
CA SER A 33 12.53 -1.12 12.06
C SER A 33 13.22 -1.11 13.42
N TYR A 34 14.53 -1.39 13.43
CA TYR A 34 15.35 -1.30 14.64
C TYR A 34 15.83 0.13 14.93
N VAL A 35 15.78 1.02 13.93
CA VAL A 35 16.31 2.39 14.03
C VAL A 35 15.30 3.35 14.64
N SER A 36 14.02 3.22 14.28
CA SER A 36 12.98 4.16 14.69
C SER A 36 12.17 3.74 15.93
N GLY A 37 12.51 2.60 16.56
CA GLY A 37 11.76 2.04 17.70
C GLY A 37 10.28 1.73 17.39
N CYS A 38 9.85 1.85 16.13
CA CYS A 38 8.45 2.01 15.74
C CYS A 38 7.69 0.68 15.58
N GLY A 39 8.21 -0.41 16.17
CA GLY A 39 7.60 -1.74 16.11
C GLY A 39 7.66 -2.39 14.71
N SER A 40 6.82 -3.41 14.52
CA SER A 40 6.73 -4.14 13.24
C SER A 40 5.90 -3.35 12.24
N ASN A 41 6.52 -2.99 11.11
CA ASN A 41 5.86 -2.39 9.97
C ASN A 41 5.58 -3.47 8.91
N TRP A 42 4.68 -3.14 8.00
CA TRP A 42 4.30 -4.02 6.90
C TRP A 42 4.44 -3.27 5.58
N SER A 43 5.07 -3.89 4.60
CA SER A 43 5.13 -3.41 3.22
C SER A 43 4.28 -4.33 2.36
N TYR A 44 3.39 -3.72 1.58
CA TYR A 44 2.50 -4.39 0.63
C TYR A 44 2.93 -4.02 -0.78
N ILE A 45 3.18 -5.02 -1.61
CA ILE A 45 3.39 -4.84 -3.03
C ILE A 45 2.03 -4.97 -3.72
N LEU A 46 1.54 -3.85 -4.23
CA LEU A 46 0.28 -3.73 -4.94
C LEU A 46 0.55 -3.75 -6.44
N VAL A 47 -0.35 -4.35 -7.22
CA VAL A 47 -0.27 -4.37 -8.69
C VAL A 47 -1.60 -3.94 -9.30
N ASP A 48 -1.56 -3.02 -10.26
CA ASP A 48 -2.75 -2.65 -11.04
C ASP A 48 -3.00 -3.61 -12.22
N GLU A 49 -4.09 -3.39 -12.94
CA GLU A 49 -4.45 -4.22 -14.11
C GLU A 49 -3.40 -4.18 -15.23
N ALA A 50 -2.65 -3.07 -15.36
CA ALA A 50 -1.59 -2.91 -16.35
C ALA A 50 -0.27 -3.56 -15.91
N GLY A 51 -0.19 -4.11 -14.70
CA GLY A 51 1.02 -4.71 -14.15
C GLY A 51 1.98 -3.72 -13.49
N THR A 52 1.59 -2.45 -13.35
CA THR A 52 2.37 -1.45 -12.62
C THR A 52 2.37 -1.79 -11.15
N LYS A 53 3.54 -1.76 -10.52
CA LYS A 53 3.71 -2.12 -9.11
C LYS A 53 3.86 -0.86 -8.26
N MET A 54 3.25 -0.88 -7.08
CA MET A 54 3.40 0.15 -6.06
C MET A 54 3.69 -0.50 -4.71
N GLU A 55 4.63 0.07 -3.98
CA GLU A 55 4.88 -0.31 -2.59
C GLU A 55 4.06 0.58 -1.66
N MET A 56 3.29 -0.04 -0.76
CA MET A 56 2.58 0.63 0.31
C MET A 56 3.13 0.18 1.66
N THR A 57 3.76 1.11 2.38
CA THR A 57 4.27 0.84 3.73
C THR A 57 3.29 1.33 4.77
N VAL A 58 2.90 0.43 5.68
CA VAL A 58 2.00 0.70 6.80
C VAL A 58 2.78 0.60 8.10
N TYR A 59 2.71 1.67 8.89
CA TYR A 59 3.34 1.73 10.21
C TYR A 59 2.55 0.91 11.24
N SER A 60 3.25 0.39 12.25
CA SER A 60 2.69 -0.52 13.26
C SER A 60 1.37 -0.04 13.89
N GLY A 61 1.26 1.26 14.19
CA GLY A 61 0.05 1.86 14.75
C GLY A 61 -1.19 1.82 13.85
N SER A 62 -1.01 1.67 12.53
CA SER A 62 -2.09 1.54 11.54
C SER A 62 -2.21 0.12 10.97
N ALA A 63 -1.21 -0.73 11.18
CA ALA A 63 -1.11 -2.06 10.59
C ALA A 63 -2.26 -3.00 11.01
N TYR A 64 -2.83 -2.81 12.21
CA TYR A 64 -3.96 -3.62 12.67
C TYR A 64 -5.20 -3.53 11.77
N ARG A 65 -5.36 -2.43 11.01
CA ARG A 65 -6.50 -2.22 10.10
C ARG A 65 -6.36 -2.98 8.77
N PHE A 66 -5.15 -3.42 8.45
CA PHE A 66 -4.81 -4.09 7.20
C PHE A 66 -4.39 -5.55 7.42
N ARG A 67 -4.36 -6.00 8.68
CA ARG A 67 -4.31 -7.42 9.01
C ARG A 67 -5.54 -8.12 8.45
N ASP A 68 -5.37 -9.36 8.03
CA ASP A 68 -6.38 -10.22 7.40
C ASP A 68 -6.73 -9.96 5.92
N LEU A 69 -6.25 -8.87 5.32
CA LEU A 69 -6.33 -8.70 3.86
C LEU A 69 -5.61 -9.82 3.09
N GLU A 70 -4.59 -10.42 3.71
CA GLU A 70 -3.85 -11.57 3.15
C GLU A 70 -4.74 -12.81 2.96
N ASN A 71 -5.79 -12.94 3.78
CA ASN A 71 -6.69 -14.09 3.79
C ASN A 71 -7.92 -13.88 2.88
N GLN A 72 -8.18 -12.65 2.43
CA GLN A 72 -9.33 -12.33 1.58
C GLN A 72 -9.08 -12.57 0.08
N GLU A 73 -7.80 -12.65 -0.34
CA GLU A 73 -7.41 -12.85 -1.74
C GLU A 73 -7.19 -14.34 -2.10
N ARG A 74 -7.53 -15.28 -1.21
CA ARG A 74 -7.30 -16.72 -1.40
C ARG A 74 -8.49 -17.47 -1.98
#